data_AF-A0A7Y1UPR8-F1
#
_entry.id   AF-A0A7Y1UPR8-F1
#
_cell.length_a   1.000
_cell.length_b   1.000
_cell.length_c   1.000
_cell.angle_alpha   90.00
_cell.angle_beta   90.00
_cell.angle_gamma   90.00
#
_symmetry.space_group_name_H-M   'P 1'
#
loop_
_entity.id
_entity.type
_entity.pdbx_description
1 polymer ?
#
loop_
_entity_poly.entity_id
_entity_poly.type
_entity_poly.pdbx_seq_one_letter_code
_entity_poly.pdbx_strand_id
1 'polypeptide(L)'
;MARGNQRWISGTRRVPWLLALALVTSACSLDVNPLADPGIGESALTTVVYAADGSVLAHWHAGEDRTLVVYEDIPRQLIDAVVAIEDERYWDHPGVDIRAIIRAAEANGAAGEIVQGGSTITQQYLKNVLLTNAATYDRKLEEAALAVRLEEGLTKEQILERYLNTIYLGDGAYGVGTAAVHYFGKDVDELTLAESSLLAALIQAPGATNPRTDAAAAIERRKIVLEKMVEQGYATAAEASAASLEEIQLAAPARRLARARYPYFVEELKRQLLDDPRLGETPTDRYHALFQGGLRIHTTLEPAIQEAAEQSIAAVMVDEEGPDAALVSIDPRTGYVKAIVGGQGFYDEDDPIAQFNLATQGRRQPGSSFKPFVLAAALENGTDLYDIYEAGRQVEVQTDSRIWTVENYNQSAFPPLTVLEATVYSVNVVYARLMDAVGPVAVQELAERVGITSPLQPFHALALGA
;
A
#
# COMPACT_ATOMS: atom_id res chain seq x y z
N MET A 1 38.13 27.66 -43.76
CA MET A 1 37.04 26.68 -43.58
C MET A 1 37.49 25.69 -42.52
N ALA A 2 37.31 25.99 -41.23
CA ALA A 2 36.10 25.74 -40.45
C ALA A 2 35.82 24.23 -40.26
N ARG A 3 36.11 23.72 -39.05
CA ARG A 3 35.21 22.88 -38.23
C ARG A 3 35.81 22.78 -36.82
N GLY A 4 35.11 23.38 -35.88
CA GLY A 4 35.49 23.45 -34.47
C GLY A 4 35.09 22.19 -33.71
N ASN A 5 35.99 21.72 -32.85
CA ASN A 5 35.66 20.81 -31.76
C ASN A 5 35.16 21.66 -30.58
N GLN A 6 33.84 21.73 -30.40
CA GLN A 6 33.24 22.19 -29.16
C GLN A 6 33.50 21.15 -28.07
N ARG A 7 34.44 21.44 -27.18
CA ARG A 7 34.50 20.86 -25.85
C ARG A 7 33.28 21.35 -25.06
N TRP A 8 32.35 20.47 -24.77
CA TRP A 8 31.34 20.69 -23.73
C TRP A 8 32.04 20.59 -22.37
N ILE A 9 32.30 21.75 -21.78
CA ILE A 9 32.73 21.87 -20.38
C ILE A 9 31.50 21.69 -19.49
N SER A 10 31.71 20.90 -18.44
CA SER A 10 30.82 20.52 -17.34
C SER A 10 29.91 21.63 -16.80
N GLY A 11 28.59 21.44 -16.92
CA GLY A 11 27.55 22.27 -16.30
C GLY A 11 26.92 21.69 -15.03
N THR A 12 27.18 20.43 -14.67
CA THR A 12 26.43 19.72 -13.60
C THR A 12 27.00 19.87 -12.19
N ARG A 13 28.16 20.51 -12.02
CA ARG A 13 28.77 20.71 -10.68
C ARG A 13 28.37 21.99 -9.94
N ARG A 14 27.60 22.90 -10.57
CA ARG A 14 27.26 24.22 -9.96
C ARG A 14 25.84 24.35 -9.42
N VAL A 15 24.93 23.46 -9.80
CA VAL A 15 23.53 23.45 -9.34
C VAL A 15 23.37 23.27 -7.82
N PRO A 16 24.10 22.35 -7.14
CA PRO A 16 23.92 22.18 -5.69
C PRO A 16 24.42 23.38 -4.87
N TRP A 17 25.45 24.09 -5.36
CA TRP A 17 25.98 25.30 -4.71
C TRP A 17 25.01 26.49 -4.78
N LEU A 18 24.24 26.60 -5.86
CA LEU A 18 23.25 27.67 -6.02
C LEU A 18 22.02 27.44 -5.12
N LEU A 19 21.62 26.19 -4.89
CA LEU A 19 20.55 25.83 -3.96
C LEU A 19 20.93 26.10 -2.50
N ALA A 20 22.14 25.71 -2.08
CA ALA A 20 22.64 25.99 -0.73
C ALA A 20 22.76 27.50 -0.46
N LEU A 21 23.19 28.28 -1.46
CA LEU A 21 23.32 29.74 -1.33
C LEU A 21 21.93 30.44 -1.33
N ALA A 22 20.98 29.98 -2.14
CA ALA A 22 19.62 30.53 -2.19
C ALA A 22 18.80 30.26 -0.91
N LEU A 23 19.03 29.11 -0.26
CA LEU A 23 18.47 28.76 1.05
C LEU A 23 18.96 29.71 2.15
N VAL A 24 20.26 30.02 2.16
CA VAL A 24 20.86 30.95 3.14
C VAL A 24 20.39 32.39 2.90
N THR A 25 20.24 32.83 1.65
CA THR A 25 19.81 34.21 1.37
C THR A 25 18.31 34.45 1.58
N SER A 26 17.45 33.44 1.37
CA SER A 26 16.01 33.57 1.64
C SER A 26 15.68 33.52 3.13
N ALA A 27 16.42 32.73 3.93
CA ALA A 27 16.24 32.67 5.37
C ALA A 27 16.65 33.98 6.08
N CYS A 28 17.66 34.70 5.58
CA CYS A 28 18.18 35.92 6.20
C CYS A 28 17.47 37.22 5.78
N SER A 29 16.56 37.20 4.79
CA SER A 29 16.00 38.44 4.19
C SER A 29 14.51 38.66 4.43
N LEU A 30 13.87 37.80 5.23
CA LEU A 30 12.44 37.80 5.47
C LEU A 30 12.17 38.13 6.96
N ASP A 31 11.96 39.41 7.28
CA ASP A 31 11.30 39.83 8.53
C ASP A 31 9.84 39.33 8.48
N VAL A 32 9.59 38.13 8.99
CA VAL A 32 8.25 37.54 9.05
C VAL A 32 8.03 36.88 10.40
N ASN A 33 6.86 37.12 10.98
CA ASN A 33 6.45 36.55 12.27
C ASN A 33 6.68 35.03 12.34
N PRO A 34 7.01 34.48 13.53
CA PRO A 34 7.12 33.04 13.75
C PRO A 34 5.89 32.31 13.21
N LEU A 35 6.09 31.10 12.68
CA LEU A 35 4.97 30.28 12.23
C LEU A 35 4.16 29.86 13.47
N ALA A 36 2.86 30.14 13.46
CA ALA A 36 1.97 29.62 14.50
C ALA A 36 2.00 28.09 14.45
N ASP A 37 2.14 27.48 15.62
CA ASP A 37 2.18 26.02 15.76
C ASP A 37 0.95 25.38 15.13
N PRO A 38 1.11 24.47 14.15
CA PRO A 38 -0.01 23.78 13.52
C PRO A 38 -0.81 22.93 14.51
N GLY A 39 -0.17 22.52 15.62
CA GLY A 39 -0.71 21.61 16.59
C GLY A 39 -0.84 20.18 16.05
N ILE A 40 -1.01 19.24 16.98
CA ILE A 40 -1.54 17.91 16.68
C ILE A 40 -3.04 18.09 16.81
N GLY A 41 -3.73 18.45 15.72
CA GLY A 41 -5.12 18.92 15.78
C GLY A 41 -6.00 18.03 16.67
N GLU A 42 -6.64 18.63 17.69
CA GLU A 42 -7.61 18.01 18.61
C GLU A 42 -8.89 17.49 17.91
N SER A 43 -8.90 17.40 16.58
CA SER A 43 -10.06 16.95 15.82
C SER A 43 -9.63 16.09 14.64
N ALA A 44 -9.05 14.92 14.90
CA ALA A 44 -9.15 13.83 13.94
C ALA A 44 -10.63 13.44 13.87
N LEU A 45 -11.35 13.92 12.86
CA LEU A 45 -12.76 13.60 12.70
C LEU A 45 -12.89 12.13 12.30
N THR A 46 -13.80 11.39 12.95
CA THR A 46 -14.08 9.99 12.60
C THR A 46 -14.72 9.90 11.23
N THR A 47 -14.06 9.16 10.32
CA THR A 47 -14.66 8.70 9.08
C THR A 47 -15.68 7.60 9.37
N VAL A 48 -16.84 7.65 8.73
CA VAL A 48 -17.90 6.65 8.89
C VAL A 48 -18.23 6.07 7.53
N VAL A 49 -18.23 4.74 7.45
CA VAL A 49 -18.57 3.96 6.25
C VAL A 49 -19.99 3.46 6.38
N TYR A 50 -20.79 3.69 5.35
CA TYR A 50 -22.19 3.31 5.28
C TYR A 50 -22.46 2.35 4.12
N ALA A 51 -23.36 1.40 4.36
CA ALA A 51 -23.98 0.59 3.33
C ALA A 51 -24.96 1.42 2.48
N ALA A 52 -25.46 0.82 1.40
CA ALA A 52 -26.42 1.45 0.50
C ALA A 52 -27.77 1.79 1.18
N ASP A 53 -28.13 1.06 2.25
CA ASP A 53 -29.32 1.33 3.06
C ASP A 53 -29.10 2.40 4.16
N GLY A 54 -27.89 2.95 4.24
CA GLY A 54 -27.49 3.94 5.25
C GLY A 54 -27.08 3.35 6.60
N SER A 55 -27.10 2.02 6.78
CA SER A 55 -26.55 1.38 7.98
C SER A 55 -25.03 1.54 8.03
N VAL A 56 -24.48 1.66 9.23
CA VAL A 56 -23.03 1.82 9.42
C VAL A 56 -22.34 0.47 9.25
N LEU A 57 -21.28 0.46 8.45
CA LEU A 57 -20.39 -0.69 8.23
C LEU A 57 -19.14 -0.61 9.10
N ALA A 58 -18.54 0.58 9.22
CA ALA A 58 -17.32 0.78 9.98
C ALA A 58 -17.15 2.24 10.41
N HIS A 59 -16.35 2.42 11.46
CA HIS A 59 -15.79 3.71 11.85
C HIS A 59 -14.28 3.64 11.62
N TRP A 60 -13.73 4.60 10.88
CA TRP A 60 -12.31 4.73 10.63
C TRP A 60 -11.84 6.04 11.23
N HIS A 61 -10.86 5.98 12.11
CA HIS A 61 -10.21 7.17 12.63
C HIS A 61 -8.75 6.87 12.93
N ALA A 62 -7.91 7.90 12.89
CA ALA A 62 -6.52 7.75 13.26
C ALA A 62 -6.45 7.61 14.78
N GLY A 63 -5.88 6.48 15.22
CA GLY A 63 -5.60 6.23 16.63
C GLY A 63 -6.84 6.18 17.51
N GLU A 64 -7.59 5.07 17.46
CA GLU A 64 -8.38 4.64 18.65
C GLU A 64 -7.49 4.64 19.93
N ASP A 65 -6.16 4.54 19.75
CA ASP A 65 -5.15 4.46 20.82
C ASP A 65 -4.07 5.56 20.74
N ARG A 66 -4.40 6.82 20.37
CA ARG A 66 -3.39 7.89 20.44
C ARG A 66 -2.98 8.18 21.89
N THR A 67 -1.98 7.48 22.38
CA THR A 67 -1.31 7.78 23.65
C THR A 67 -0.36 8.94 23.40
N LEU A 68 -0.86 10.16 23.60
CA LEU A 68 -0.02 11.36 23.57
C LEU A 68 0.93 11.33 24.75
N VAL A 69 2.21 11.55 24.48
CA VAL A 69 3.27 11.59 25.48
C VAL A 69 3.83 13.00 25.55
N VAL A 70 4.12 13.48 26.75
CA VAL A 70 4.88 14.73 26.92
C VAL A 70 6.36 14.42 26.87
N TYR A 71 7.18 15.39 26.46
CA TYR A 71 8.61 15.22 26.27
C TYR A 71 9.31 14.58 27.48
N GLU A 72 8.90 14.96 28.69
CA GLU A 72 9.49 14.49 29.94
C GLU A 72 9.29 13.00 30.20
N ASP A 73 8.23 12.41 29.63
CA ASP A 73 7.91 10.97 29.78
C ASP A 73 8.64 10.13 28.72
N ILE A 74 9.20 10.75 27.66
CA ILE A 74 9.89 10.03 26.59
C ILE A 74 11.29 9.61 27.09
N PRO A 75 11.62 8.31 27.09
CA PRO A 75 12.89 7.86 27.63
C PRO A 75 14.04 8.39 26.75
N ARG A 76 15.13 8.81 27.41
CA ARG A 76 16.29 9.41 26.73
C ARG A 76 16.86 8.52 25.63
N GLN A 77 16.85 7.20 25.81
CA GLN A 77 17.31 6.26 24.79
C GLN A 77 16.45 6.24 23.51
N LEU A 78 15.15 6.56 23.60
CA LEU A 78 14.29 6.73 22.42
C LEU A 78 14.58 8.06 21.72
N ILE A 79 14.71 9.15 22.48
CA ILE A 79 15.15 10.45 21.95
C ILE A 79 16.48 10.30 21.20
N ASP A 80 17.47 9.71 21.86
CA ASP A 80 18.82 9.55 21.33
C ASP A 80 18.83 8.59 20.12
N ALA A 81 18.02 7.52 20.11
CA ALA A 81 17.89 6.62 18.96
C ALA A 81 17.29 7.31 17.74
N VAL A 82 16.22 8.10 17.93
CA VAL A 82 15.56 8.84 16.84
C VAL A 82 16.48 9.91 16.29
N VAL A 83 17.12 10.71 17.16
CA VAL A 83 18.11 11.72 16.75
C VAL A 83 19.26 11.07 15.99
N ALA A 84 19.79 9.95 16.48
CA ALA A 84 20.93 9.29 15.85
C ALA A 84 20.65 8.82 14.41
N ILE A 85 19.44 8.32 14.14
CA ILE A 85 19.11 7.78 12.82
C ILE A 85 18.48 8.79 11.87
N GLU A 86 17.66 9.72 12.37
CA GLU A 86 16.92 10.68 11.56
C GLU A 86 17.69 12.00 11.35
N ASP A 87 18.39 12.50 12.38
CA ASP A 87 18.95 13.84 12.38
C ASP A 87 20.11 14.00 13.38
N GLU A 88 21.29 13.50 13.02
CA GLU A 88 22.51 13.45 13.86
C GLU A 88 22.90 14.79 14.50
N ARG A 89 22.53 15.92 13.88
CA ARG A 89 22.87 17.26 14.37
C ARG A 89 21.64 18.06 14.78
N TYR A 90 20.56 17.36 15.13
CA TYR A 90 19.27 17.93 15.49
C TYR A 90 19.42 19.09 16.49
N TRP A 91 20.27 18.91 17.50
CA TRP A 91 20.48 19.90 18.56
C TRP A 91 21.28 21.14 18.12
N ASP A 92 21.99 21.08 17.00
CA ASP A 92 22.95 22.12 16.58
C ASP A 92 22.41 23.08 15.51
N HIS A 93 21.43 22.66 14.69
CA HIS A 93 20.98 23.43 13.53
C HIS A 93 19.62 24.13 13.78
N PRO A 94 19.34 25.28 13.14
CA PRO A 94 18.05 25.97 13.26
C PRO A 94 17.08 25.48 12.18
N GLY A 95 16.50 24.29 12.35
CA GLY A 95 15.48 23.73 11.45
C GLY A 95 16.01 23.07 10.18
N VAL A 96 17.15 23.50 9.63
CA VAL A 96 17.74 22.92 8.42
C VAL A 96 19.21 22.60 8.63
N ASP A 97 19.62 21.36 8.32
CA ASP A 97 21.01 20.94 8.35
C ASP A 97 21.70 21.17 6.98
N ILE A 98 22.42 22.30 6.88
CA ILE A 98 23.22 22.64 5.68
C ILE A 98 24.33 21.61 5.41
N ARG A 99 24.98 21.06 6.44
CA ARG A 99 26.09 20.09 6.24
C ARG A 99 25.56 18.76 5.74
N ALA A 100 24.43 18.29 6.27
CA ALA A 100 23.75 17.07 5.83
C ALA A 100 23.25 17.23 4.39
N ILE A 101 22.72 18.41 4.01
CA ILE A 101 22.36 18.70 2.61
C ILE A 101 23.57 18.60 1.68
N ILE A 102 24.70 19.22 2.05
CA ILE A 102 25.94 19.17 1.23
C ILE A 102 26.45 17.73 1.12
N ARG A 103 26.55 17.02 2.25
CA ARG A 103 26.99 15.61 2.31
C ARG A 103 26.09 14.71 1.44
N ALA A 104 24.77 14.85 1.56
CA ALA A 104 23.81 14.08 0.77
C ALA A 104 23.94 14.39 -0.73
N ALA A 105 24.14 15.66 -1.10
CA ALA A 105 24.35 16.05 -2.49
C ALA A 105 25.64 15.45 -3.09
N GLU A 106 26.73 15.40 -2.31
CA GLU A 106 27.99 14.77 -2.72
C GLU A 106 27.84 13.25 -2.88
N ALA A 107 27.23 12.58 -1.91
CA ALA A 107 27.01 11.13 -1.93
C ALA A 107 26.11 10.71 -3.10
N ASN A 108 24.98 11.39 -3.29
CA ASN A 108 24.03 11.10 -4.38
C ASN A 108 24.64 11.44 -5.75
N GLY A 109 25.44 12.50 -5.84
CA GLY A 109 26.18 12.85 -7.06
C GLY A 109 27.24 11.82 -7.44
N ALA A 110 27.85 11.14 -6.47
CA ALA A 110 28.80 10.06 -6.70
C ALA A 110 28.12 8.73 -7.07
N ALA A 111 26.96 8.45 -6.47
CA ALA A 111 26.20 7.21 -6.71
C ALA A 111 25.35 7.24 -7.98
N GLY A 112 24.95 8.43 -8.45
CA GLY A 112 24.03 8.56 -9.59
C GLY A 112 22.57 8.29 -9.26
N GLU A 113 22.26 7.97 -7.99
CA GLU A 113 20.93 7.75 -7.43
C GLU A 113 20.84 8.37 -6.02
N ILE A 114 19.64 8.42 -5.45
CA ILE A 114 19.43 8.94 -4.09
C ILE A 114 19.77 7.83 -3.09
N VAL A 115 20.89 7.98 -2.38
CA VAL A 115 21.41 7.02 -1.40
C VAL A 115 21.34 7.57 0.03
N GLN A 116 21.42 8.90 0.18
CA GLN A 116 21.30 9.57 1.48
C GLN A 116 20.28 10.70 1.46
N GLY A 117 19.50 10.79 2.54
CA GLY A 117 18.64 11.92 2.87
C GLY A 117 19.39 13.04 3.58
N GLY A 118 18.86 14.26 3.48
CA GLY A 118 19.36 15.44 4.19
C GLY A 118 18.24 16.29 4.81
N SER A 119 17.07 15.69 5.03
CA SER A 119 15.95 16.35 5.71
C SER A 119 16.12 16.23 7.23
N THR A 120 15.70 17.26 7.97
CA THR A 120 15.76 17.31 9.45
C THR A 120 14.46 16.82 10.09
N ILE A 121 14.47 16.53 11.39
CA ILE A 121 13.25 16.19 12.14
C ILE A 121 12.19 17.29 12.03
N THR A 122 12.59 18.56 12.09
CA THR A 122 11.68 19.72 11.98
C THR A 122 11.01 19.80 10.61
N GLN A 123 11.77 19.54 9.54
CA GLN A 123 11.25 19.44 8.18
C GLN A 123 10.27 18.27 8.05
N GLN A 124 10.61 17.10 8.60
CA GLN A 124 9.74 15.94 8.60
C GLN A 124 8.44 16.19 9.40
N TYR A 125 8.51 16.88 10.54
CA TYR A 125 7.34 17.28 11.31
C TYR A 125 6.40 18.16 10.48
N LEU A 126 6.91 19.25 9.89
CA LEU A 126 6.13 20.17 9.06
C LEU A 126 5.48 19.48 7.87
N LYS A 127 6.20 18.54 7.24
CA LYS A 127 5.67 17.70 6.17
C LYS A 127 4.47 16.87 6.64
N ASN A 128 4.48 16.39 7.88
CA ASN A 128 3.41 15.56 8.44
C ASN A 128 2.17 16.38 8.87
N VAL A 129 2.32 17.67 9.20
CA VAL A 129 1.20 18.47 9.77
C VAL A 129 0.64 19.59 8.88
N LEU A 130 1.41 20.12 7.92
CA LEU A 130 0.99 21.31 7.16
C LEU A 130 0.95 21.15 5.65
N LEU A 131 1.83 20.33 5.08
CA LEU A 131 2.11 20.38 3.65
C LEU A 131 1.59 19.14 2.93
N THR A 132 0.59 19.33 2.06
CA THR A 132 0.20 18.34 1.03
C THR A 132 1.39 18.05 0.12
N ASN A 133 1.66 16.77 -0.17
CA ASN A 133 2.98 16.33 -0.63
C ASN A 133 3.25 16.41 -2.15
N ALA A 134 3.01 17.57 -2.80
CA ALA A 134 3.44 17.78 -4.18
C ALA A 134 4.96 18.04 -4.26
N ALA A 135 5.76 17.10 -4.80
CA ALA A 135 7.22 17.19 -4.85
C ALA A 135 7.74 18.15 -5.95
N THR A 136 7.53 19.45 -5.79
CA THR A 136 8.20 20.48 -6.61
C THR A 136 9.44 21.02 -5.90
N TYR A 137 10.48 21.37 -6.66
CA TYR A 137 11.70 21.97 -6.11
C TYR A 137 11.41 23.26 -5.32
N ASP A 138 10.37 24.00 -5.72
CA ASP A 138 9.92 25.22 -5.04
C ASP A 138 9.36 24.93 -3.64
N ARG A 139 8.63 23.81 -3.44
CA ARG A 139 8.10 23.43 -2.12
C ARG A 139 9.20 23.02 -1.15
N LYS A 140 10.27 22.39 -1.62
CA LYS A 140 11.37 21.99 -0.72
C LYS A 140 12.12 23.20 -0.14
N LEU A 141 12.14 24.32 -0.85
CA LEU A 141 12.62 25.61 -0.34
C LEU A 141 11.63 26.21 0.67
N GLU A 142 10.33 26.10 0.42
CA GLU A 142 9.27 26.52 1.35
C GLU A 142 9.30 25.73 2.66
N GLU A 143 9.44 24.40 2.61
CA GLU A 143 9.59 23.51 3.77
C GLU A 143 10.81 23.89 4.61
N ALA A 144 11.94 24.18 3.97
CA ALA A 144 13.14 24.65 4.64
C ALA A 144 12.94 26.01 5.33
N ALA A 145 12.29 26.96 4.67
CA ALA A 145 11.99 28.28 5.26
C ALA A 145 10.99 28.17 6.42
N LEU A 146 9.96 27.33 6.29
CA LEU A 146 9.00 27.06 7.36
C LEU A 146 9.66 26.34 8.55
N ALA A 147 10.62 25.44 8.31
CA ALA A 147 11.36 24.76 9.37
C ALA A 147 12.17 25.74 10.22
N VAL A 148 12.90 26.65 9.58
CA VAL A 148 13.62 27.73 10.30
C VAL A 148 12.64 28.56 11.14
N ARG A 149 11.53 29.00 10.54
CA ARG A 149 10.51 29.83 11.22
C ARG A 149 9.77 29.12 12.34
N LEU A 150 9.63 27.80 12.28
CA LEU A 150 9.03 27.01 13.35
C LEU A 150 9.97 26.95 14.56
N GLU A 151 11.27 26.78 14.35
CA GLU A 151 12.25 26.75 15.45
C GLU A 151 12.51 28.13 16.09
N GLU A 152 12.13 29.22 15.44
CA GLU A 152 12.10 30.54 16.06
C GLU A 152 10.97 30.68 17.10
N GLY A 153 9.93 29.85 17.00
CA GLY A 153 8.74 29.88 17.86
C GLY A 153 8.61 28.73 18.85
N LEU A 154 9.27 27.59 18.60
CA LEU A 154 9.23 26.38 19.44
C LEU A 154 10.64 25.91 19.80
N THR A 155 10.80 25.35 21.00
CA THR A 155 12.07 24.71 21.39
C THR A 155 12.26 23.36 20.68
N LYS A 156 13.51 22.87 20.65
CA LYS A 156 13.84 21.54 20.10
C LYS A 156 13.04 20.44 20.80
N GLU A 157 12.90 20.52 22.12
CA GLU A 157 12.11 19.56 22.89
C GLU A 157 10.65 19.55 22.45
N GLN A 158 10.04 20.72 22.29
CA GLN A 158 8.64 20.84 21.83
C GLN A 158 8.44 20.30 20.41
N ILE A 159 9.38 20.58 19.51
CA ILE A 159 9.32 20.06 18.13
C ILE A 159 9.49 18.55 18.13
N LEU A 160 10.43 18.02 18.91
CA LEU A 160 10.66 16.59 19.00
C LEU A 160 9.47 15.86 19.61
N GLU A 161 8.87 16.39 20.68
CA GLU A 161 7.62 15.85 21.26
C GLU A 161 6.51 15.79 20.20
N ARG A 162 6.30 16.88 19.47
CA ARG A 162 5.28 16.95 18.42
C ARG A 162 5.54 15.98 17.30
N TYR A 163 6.78 15.89 16.86
CA TYR A 163 7.24 14.93 15.87
C TYR A 163 6.95 13.49 16.33
N LEU A 164 7.41 13.13 17.52
CA LEU A 164 7.27 11.79 18.09
C LEU A 164 5.82 11.39 18.36
N ASN A 165 4.91 12.34 18.58
CA ASN A 165 3.47 12.08 18.67
C ASN A 165 2.76 12.02 17.31
N THR A 166 3.41 12.43 16.23
CA THR A 166 2.80 12.54 14.89
C THR A 166 3.25 11.44 13.93
N ILE A 167 4.50 10.98 14.03
CA ILE A 167 5.10 10.01 13.11
C ILE A 167 4.31 8.69 13.03
N TYR A 168 4.27 8.13 11.82
CA TYR A 168 3.70 6.81 11.59
C TYR A 168 4.76 5.73 11.85
N LEU A 169 4.42 4.72 12.65
CA LEU A 169 5.32 3.64 13.06
C LEU A 169 4.82 2.26 12.59
N GLY A 170 3.91 2.21 11.62
CA GLY A 170 3.41 0.96 11.05
C GLY A 170 2.19 0.40 11.80
N ASP A 171 1.46 -0.51 11.17
CA ASP A 171 0.29 -1.21 11.73
C ASP A 171 -0.77 -0.29 12.39
N GLY A 172 -1.00 0.89 11.79
CA GLY A 172 -1.93 1.88 12.32
C GLY A 172 -1.45 2.64 13.57
N ALA A 173 -0.23 2.39 14.06
CA ALA A 173 0.34 3.10 15.20
C ALA A 173 0.91 4.48 14.80
N TYR A 174 0.27 5.55 15.26
CA TYR A 174 0.72 6.93 15.09
C TYR A 174 1.18 7.51 16.43
N GLY A 175 2.44 7.92 16.47
CA GLY A 175 3.10 8.41 17.66
C GLY A 175 3.73 7.29 18.49
N VAL A 176 4.82 7.62 19.18
CA VAL A 176 5.63 6.65 19.95
C VAL A 176 4.88 6.06 21.14
N GLY A 177 3.99 6.80 21.79
CA GLY A 177 3.18 6.27 22.89
C GLY A 177 2.23 5.16 22.40
N THR A 178 1.51 5.43 21.30
CA THR A 178 0.67 4.43 20.63
C THR A 178 1.49 3.21 20.22
N ALA A 179 2.68 3.42 19.64
CA ALA A 179 3.53 2.34 19.18
C ALA A 179 4.11 1.50 20.33
N ALA A 180 4.43 2.11 21.48
CA ALA A 180 4.89 1.39 22.67
C ALA A 180 3.83 0.40 23.16
N VAL A 181 2.57 0.85 23.27
CA VAL A 181 1.44 -0.02 23.64
C VAL A 181 1.18 -1.05 22.55
N HIS A 182 1.17 -0.64 21.27
CA HIS A 182 0.85 -1.52 20.15
C HIS A 182 1.87 -2.65 19.97
N TYR A 183 3.17 -2.35 19.99
CA TYR A 183 4.21 -3.34 19.73
C TYR A 183 4.66 -4.07 20.98
N PHE A 184 4.65 -3.45 22.16
CA PHE A 184 5.25 -4.05 23.37
C PHE A 184 4.26 -4.16 24.54
N GLY A 185 3.09 -3.52 24.46
CA GLY A 185 2.11 -3.53 25.56
C GLY A 185 2.61 -2.76 26.78
N LYS A 186 3.46 -1.74 26.55
CA LYS A 186 4.16 -0.95 27.56
C LYS A 186 3.85 0.53 27.42
N ASP A 187 3.98 1.25 28.51
CA ASP A 187 4.04 2.71 28.46
C ASP A 187 5.39 3.16 27.87
N VAL A 188 5.43 4.38 27.31
CA VAL A 188 6.60 4.85 26.55
C VAL A 188 7.86 4.93 27.41
N ASP A 189 7.71 5.23 28.70
CA ASP A 189 8.79 5.39 29.68
C ASP A 189 9.40 4.06 30.13
N GLU A 190 8.73 2.94 29.84
CA GLU A 190 9.18 1.57 30.15
C GLU A 190 9.99 0.92 29.01
N LEU A 191 10.08 1.57 27.85
CA LEU A 191 10.77 1.02 26.67
C LEU A 191 12.25 0.79 26.99
N THR A 192 12.78 -0.37 26.60
CA THR A 192 14.24 -0.65 26.67
C THR A 192 15.00 0.05 25.55
N LEU A 193 16.34 0.02 25.61
CA LEU A 193 17.18 0.50 24.50
C LEU A 193 16.88 -0.28 23.20
N ALA A 194 16.68 -1.59 23.29
CA ALA A 194 16.38 -2.43 22.14
C ALA A 194 15.01 -2.09 21.51
N GLU A 195 13.98 -1.88 22.33
CA GLU A 195 12.64 -1.46 21.90
C GLU A 195 12.64 -0.04 21.33
N SER A 196 13.37 0.88 21.97
CA SER A 196 13.54 2.26 21.51
C SER A 196 14.22 2.33 20.14
N SER A 197 15.33 1.60 19.97
CA SER A 197 16.02 1.50 18.68
C SER A 197 15.17 0.80 17.62
N LEU A 198 14.30 -0.15 18.01
CA LEU A 198 13.36 -0.76 17.09
C LEU A 198 12.32 0.26 16.62
N LEU A 199 11.69 1.05 17.51
CA LEU A 199 10.74 2.09 17.10
C LEU A 199 11.40 3.14 16.19
N ALA A 200 12.61 3.59 16.52
CA ALA A 200 13.38 4.50 15.67
C ALA A 200 13.67 3.89 14.28
N ALA A 201 13.93 2.57 14.22
CA ALA A 201 14.13 1.86 12.95
C ALA A 201 12.87 1.83 12.06
N LEU A 202 11.67 1.95 12.62
CA LEU A 202 10.42 1.95 11.86
C LEU A 202 10.20 3.26 11.11
N ILE A 203 10.70 4.40 11.61
CA ILE A 203 10.39 5.75 11.09
C ILE A 203 10.66 5.86 9.58
N GLN A 204 11.82 5.39 9.13
CA GLN A 204 12.21 5.53 7.72
C GLN A 204 11.32 4.73 6.76
N ALA A 205 10.88 3.53 7.16
CA ALA A 205 10.16 2.61 6.28
C ALA A 205 9.14 1.73 7.05
N PRO A 206 8.09 2.32 7.65
CA PRO A 206 7.27 1.63 8.64
C PRO A 206 6.56 0.36 8.13
N GLY A 207 6.32 0.24 6.82
CA GLY A 207 5.75 -0.97 6.22
C GLY A 207 6.79 -2.04 5.89
N ALA A 208 8.00 -1.67 5.50
CA ALA A 208 9.04 -2.60 5.08
C ALA A 208 9.83 -3.18 6.27
N THR A 209 9.87 -2.46 7.39
CA THR A 209 10.59 -2.87 8.61
C THR A 209 9.64 -3.21 9.76
N ASN A 210 8.36 -3.49 9.46
CA ASN A 210 7.38 -3.84 10.49
C ASN A 210 7.72 -5.22 11.11
N PRO A 211 7.93 -5.31 12.43
CA PRO A 211 8.35 -6.54 13.08
C PRO A 211 7.29 -7.66 13.08
N ARG A 212 6.01 -7.34 12.81
CA ARG A 212 4.92 -8.33 12.68
C ARG A 212 4.90 -9.01 11.31
N THR A 213 5.23 -8.28 10.25
CA THR A 213 5.19 -8.81 8.87
C THR A 213 6.57 -9.23 8.36
N ASP A 214 7.65 -8.57 8.79
CA ASP A 214 9.03 -8.88 8.43
C ASP A 214 9.98 -8.61 9.61
N ALA A 215 10.01 -9.57 10.55
CA ALA A 215 10.88 -9.50 11.72
C ALA A 215 12.38 -9.43 11.37
N ALA A 216 12.80 -10.06 10.26
CA ALA A 216 14.20 -10.08 9.86
C ALA A 216 14.67 -8.69 9.41
N ALA A 217 13.87 -8.02 8.57
CA ALA A 217 14.14 -6.64 8.15
C ALA A 217 14.12 -5.67 9.34
N ALA A 218 13.17 -5.84 10.26
CA ALA A 218 13.06 -5.04 11.48
C ALA A 218 14.32 -5.16 12.37
N ILE A 219 14.80 -6.39 12.60
CA ILE A 219 16.00 -6.67 13.39
C ILE A 219 17.24 -6.07 12.73
N GLU A 220 17.39 -6.21 11.41
CA GLU A 220 18.55 -5.67 10.71
C GLU A 220 18.57 -4.15 10.74
N ARG A 221 17.40 -3.51 10.57
CA ARG A 221 17.30 -2.05 10.68
C ARG A 221 17.58 -1.55 12.10
N ARG A 222 17.11 -2.27 13.14
CA ARG A 222 17.43 -1.97 14.54
C ARG A 222 18.94 -1.95 14.80
N LYS A 223 19.71 -2.88 14.21
CA LYS A 223 21.18 -2.90 14.35
C LYS A 223 21.82 -1.64 13.80
N ILE A 224 21.35 -1.16 12.64
CA ILE A 224 21.85 0.09 12.03
C ILE A 224 21.60 1.28 12.97
N VAL A 225 20.45 1.35 13.63
CA VAL A 225 20.16 2.39 14.63
C VAL A 225 21.15 2.31 15.80
N LEU A 226 21.37 1.11 16.35
CA LEU A 226 22.31 0.91 17.45
C LEU A 226 23.75 1.27 17.06
N GLU A 227 24.19 0.93 15.85
CA GLU A 227 25.50 1.32 15.32
C GLU A 227 25.63 2.84 15.24
N LYS A 228 24.59 3.54 14.76
CA LYS A 228 24.55 5.00 14.70
C LYS A 228 24.61 5.63 16.08
N MET A 229 23.92 5.05 17.07
CA MET A 229 23.99 5.50 18.46
C MET A 229 25.40 5.36 19.04
N VAL A 230 26.13 4.29 18.70
CA VAL A 230 27.53 4.11 19.14
C VAL A 230 28.46 5.12 18.46
N GLU A 231 28.33 5.30 17.14
CA GLU A 231 29.14 6.26 16.37
C GLU A 231 29.02 7.68 16.92
N GLN A 232 27.83 8.07 17.37
CA GLN A 232 27.52 9.41 17.87
C GLN A 232 27.70 9.54 19.40
N GLY A 233 28.07 8.44 20.09
CA GLY A 233 28.34 8.45 21.53
C GLY A 233 27.11 8.43 22.43
N TYR A 234 25.92 8.11 21.89
CA TYR A 234 24.69 7.92 22.64
C TYR A 234 24.62 6.57 23.37
N ALA A 235 25.35 5.56 22.89
CA ALA A 235 25.47 4.26 23.53
C ALA A 235 26.91 3.75 23.47
N THR A 236 27.31 2.92 24.42
CA THR A 236 28.57 2.18 24.35
C THR A 236 28.43 0.96 23.44
N ALA A 237 29.54 0.48 22.87
CA ALA A 237 29.53 -0.76 22.08
C ALA A 237 29.01 -1.97 22.87
N ALA A 238 29.19 -1.98 24.20
CA ALA A 238 28.68 -3.04 25.07
C ALA A 238 27.14 -2.98 25.20
N GLU A 239 26.58 -1.80 25.42
CA GLU A 239 25.12 -1.60 25.49
C GLU A 239 24.45 -1.91 24.15
N ALA A 240 25.02 -1.45 23.03
CA ALA A 240 24.50 -1.73 21.70
C ALA A 240 24.52 -3.23 21.38
N SER A 241 25.59 -3.94 21.75
CA SER A 241 25.69 -5.39 21.59
C SER A 241 24.63 -6.13 22.43
N ALA A 242 24.44 -5.72 23.69
CA ALA A 242 23.41 -6.29 24.55
C ALA A 242 21.99 -6.04 23.99
N ALA A 243 21.66 -4.81 23.59
CA ALA A 243 20.37 -4.45 23.00
C ALA A 243 20.12 -5.15 21.65
N SER A 244 21.17 -5.40 20.85
CA SER A 244 21.04 -6.15 19.60
C SER A 244 20.70 -7.62 19.82
N LEU A 245 21.09 -8.19 20.96
CA LEU A 245 20.81 -9.59 21.34
C LEU A 245 19.50 -9.75 22.09
N GLU A 246 18.93 -8.65 22.59
CA GLU A 246 17.64 -8.64 23.26
C GLU A 246 16.54 -9.09 22.29
N GLU A 247 15.85 -10.17 22.69
CA GLU A 247 14.68 -10.69 21.99
C GLU A 247 13.48 -9.81 22.32
N ILE A 248 12.86 -9.25 21.28
CA ILE A 248 11.70 -8.39 21.42
C ILE A 248 10.45 -9.24 21.48
N GLN A 249 9.78 -9.25 22.63
CA GLN A 249 8.48 -9.87 22.77
C GLN A 249 7.41 -8.89 22.29
N LEU A 250 6.84 -9.16 21.12
CA LEU A 250 5.73 -8.36 20.62
C LEU A 250 4.48 -8.64 21.45
N ALA A 251 3.78 -7.57 21.84
CA ALA A 251 2.46 -7.67 22.43
C ALA A 251 1.50 -8.39 21.48
N ALA A 252 0.56 -9.14 22.07
CA ALA A 252 -0.59 -9.64 21.34
C ALA A 252 -1.33 -8.44 20.71
N PRO A 253 -1.85 -8.56 19.47
CA PRO A 253 -2.61 -7.48 18.85
C PRO A 253 -3.72 -7.00 19.79
N ALA A 254 -3.80 -5.68 20.01
CA ALA A 254 -4.77 -5.09 20.93
C ALA A 254 -6.20 -5.50 20.52
N ARG A 255 -6.83 -6.29 21.39
CA ARG A 255 -8.16 -6.87 21.19
C ARG A 255 -9.21 -5.89 21.74
N ARG A 256 -9.80 -5.04 20.88
CA ARG A 256 -11.03 -4.19 21.01
C ARG A 256 -10.74 -2.79 20.43
N LEU A 257 -11.26 -2.40 19.25
CA LEU A 257 -12.61 -1.84 19.07
C LEU A 257 -13.05 -1.81 17.57
N ALA A 258 -14.37 -1.76 17.35
CA ALA A 258 -15.14 -1.71 16.10
C ALA A 258 -14.73 -2.66 14.93
N ARG A 259 -14.96 -3.97 15.10
CA ARG A 259 -15.00 -4.91 13.97
C ARG A 259 -15.95 -4.38 12.89
N ALA A 260 -15.44 -4.25 11.68
CA ALA A 260 -16.22 -3.90 10.51
C ALA A 260 -17.34 -4.92 10.30
N ARG A 261 -18.55 -4.43 10.01
CA ARG A 261 -19.63 -5.25 9.50
C ARG A 261 -19.32 -5.59 8.04
N TYR A 262 -19.23 -6.88 7.72
CA TYR A 262 -18.81 -7.42 6.41
C TYR A 262 -17.34 -7.07 6.06
N PRO A 263 -16.39 -7.63 6.81
CA PRO A 263 -14.99 -7.18 6.78
C PRO A 263 -14.30 -7.34 5.43
N TYR A 264 -14.56 -8.41 4.67
CA TYR A 264 -13.95 -8.57 3.34
C TYR A 264 -14.29 -7.42 2.39
N PHE A 265 -15.53 -6.91 2.44
CA PHE A 265 -15.93 -5.76 1.64
C PHE A 265 -15.29 -4.48 2.18
N VAL A 266 -15.34 -4.25 3.49
CA VAL A 266 -14.85 -3.03 4.13
C VAL A 266 -13.33 -2.88 3.98
N GLU A 267 -12.57 -3.95 4.14
CA GLU A 267 -11.11 -3.92 3.99
C GLU A 267 -10.69 -3.81 2.53
N GLU A 268 -11.41 -4.43 1.59
CA GLU A 268 -11.18 -4.22 0.16
C GLU A 268 -11.46 -2.77 -0.23
N LEU A 269 -12.55 -2.18 0.28
CA LEU A 269 -12.84 -0.75 0.09
C LEU A 269 -11.73 0.12 0.68
N LYS A 270 -11.28 -0.16 1.91
CA LYS A 270 -10.20 0.56 2.56
C LYS A 270 -8.92 0.52 1.72
N ARG A 271 -8.55 -0.66 1.22
CA ARG A 271 -7.40 -0.87 0.33
C ARG A 271 -7.52 -0.03 -0.94
N GLN A 272 -8.67 -0.08 -1.61
CA GLN A 272 -8.92 0.71 -2.82
C GLN A 272 -8.81 2.23 -2.55
N LEU A 273 -9.36 2.71 -1.43
CA LEU A 273 -9.30 4.12 -1.06
C LEU A 273 -7.88 4.57 -0.71
N LEU A 274 -7.11 3.72 -0.02
CA LEU A 274 -5.69 4.01 0.28
C LEU A 274 -4.81 4.02 -0.97
N ASP A 275 -5.27 3.45 -2.08
CA ASP A 275 -4.62 3.53 -3.39
C ASP A 275 -5.22 4.61 -4.31
N ASP A 276 -6.32 5.26 -3.91
CA ASP A 276 -7.07 6.20 -4.75
C ASP A 276 -6.45 7.60 -4.73
N PRO A 277 -5.83 8.07 -5.84
CA PRO A 277 -5.17 9.36 -5.88
C PRO A 277 -6.12 10.56 -5.64
N ARG A 278 -7.45 10.36 -5.73
CA ARG A 278 -8.44 11.38 -5.40
C ARG A 278 -8.46 11.74 -3.91
N LEU A 279 -7.99 10.85 -3.03
CA LEU A 279 -7.84 11.12 -1.60
C LEU A 279 -6.51 11.81 -1.24
N GLY A 280 -5.57 11.88 -2.17
CA GLY A 280 -4.26 12.49 -1.94
C GLY A 280 -3.18 11.95 -2.87
N GLU A 281 -2.18 12.78 -3.17
CA GLU A 281 -1.09 12.44 -4.11
C GLU A 281 -0.17 11.36 -3.54
N THR A 282 0.14 11.43 -2.24
CA THR A 282 0.99 10.45 -1.56
C THR A 282 0.20 9.48 -0.68
N PRO A 283 0.75 8.28 -0.37
CA PRO A 283 0.12 7.34 0.56
C PRO A 283 -0.21 7.98 1.92
N THR A 284 0.67 8.86 2.42
CA THR A 284 0.45 9.59 3.67
C THR A 284 -0.75 10.52 3.57
N ASP A 285 -0.88 11.30 2.48
CA ASP A 285 -2.02 12.20 2.30
C ASP A 285 -3.35 11.43 2.25
N ARG A 286 -3.39 10.30 1.52
CA ARG A 286 -4.57 9.43 1.44
C ARG A 286 -4.94 8.85 2.80
N TYR A 287 -3.95 8.46 3.58
CA TYR A 287 -4.16 8.02 4.96
C TYR A 287 -4.78 9.14 5.81
N HIS A 288 -4.20 10.33 5.81
CA HIS A 288 -4.73 11.47 6.57
C HIS A 288 -6.16 11.80 6.15
N ALA A 289 -6.45 11.84 4.84
CA ALA A 289 -7.80 12.05 4.35
C ALA A 289 -8.77 10.98 4.87
N LEU A 290 -8.37 9.71 4.82
CA LEU A 290 -9.22 8.59 5.18
C LEU A 290 -9.47 8.47 6.68
N PHE A 291 -8.46 8.68 7.51
CA PHE A 291 -8.51 8.41 8.95
C PHE A 291 -8.60 9.69 9.81
N GLN A 292 -8.28 10.86 9.28
CA GLN A 292 -8.32 12.13 10.03
C GLN A 292 -9.28 13.14 9.40
N GLY A 293 -9.70 12.93 8.16
CA GLY A 293 -10.52 13.87 7.39
C GLY A 293 -12.02 13.84 7.71
N GLY A 294 -12.52 12.89 8.51
CA GLY A 294 -13.93 12.85 8.90
C GLY A 294 -14.91 12.52 7.78
N LEU A 295 -14.49 11.67 6.84
CA LEU A 295 -15.27 11.37 5.65
C LEU A 295 -16.58 10.64 5.98
N ARG A 296 -17.59 10.83 5.15
CA ARG A 296 -18.83 10.04 5.16
C ARG A 296 -18.87 9.24 3.87
N ILE A 297 -18.52 7.97 3.96
CA ILE A 297 -18.32 7.09 2.80
C ILE A 297 -19.59 6.28 2.59
N HIS A 298 -20.28 6.52 1.49
CA HIS A 298 -21.47 5.77 1.11
C HIS A 298 -21.08 4.73 0.06
N THR A 299 -21.36 3.46 0.36
CA THR A 299 -20.96 2.33 -0.48
C THR A 299 -22.13 1.76 -1.26
N THR A 300 -21.84 0.82 -2.16
CA THR A 300 -22.85 0.11 -2.95
C THR A 300 -23.33 -1.19 -2.31
N LEU A 301 -22.69 -1.63 -1.21
CA LEU A 301 -23.03 -2.87 -0.52
C LEU A 301 -24.46 -2.80 0.01
N GLU A 302 -25.21 -3.86 -0.23
CA GLU A 302 -26.60 -3.96 0.19
C GLU A 302 -26.71 -5.09 1.24
N PRO A 303 -26.94 -4.78 2.53
CA PRO A 303 -26.80 -5.76 3.60
C PRO A 303 -27.64 -7.02 3.40
N ALA A 304 -28.86 -6.89 2.88
CA ALA A 304 -29.71 -8.04 2.57
C ALA A 304 -29.12 -8.97 1.50
N ILE A 305 -28.43 -8.42 0.49
CA ILE A 305 -27.77 -9.21 -0.56
C ILE A 305 -26.48 -9.83 -0.02
N GLN A 306 -25.73 -9.08 0.80
CA GLN A 306 -24.52 -9.57 1.46
C GLN A 306 -24.82 -10.75 2.39
N GLU A 307 -25.83 -10.63 3.25
CA GLU A 307 -26.25 -11.70 4.16
C GLU A 307 -26.74 -12.94 3.38
N ALA A 308 -27.51 -12.75 2.30
CA ALA A 308 -27.93 -13.86 1.45
C ALA A 308 -26.73 -14.56 0.77
N ALA A 309 -25.70 -13.81 0.36
CA ALA A 309 -24.48 -14.36 -0.20
C ALA A 309 -23.69 -15.19 0.82
N GLU A 310 -23.47 -14.66 2.02
CA GLU A 310 -22.81 -15.37 3.12
C GLU A 310 -23.56 -16.65 3.50
N GLN A 311 -24.89 -16.56 3.64
CA GLN A 311 -25.74 -17.71 3.93
C GLN A 311 -25.70 -18.77 2.83
N SER A 312 -25.64 -18.36 1.55
CA SER A 312 -25.59 -19.31 0.43
C SER A 312 -24.30 -20.14 0.43
N ILE A 313 -23.17 -19.52 0.79
CA ILE A 313 -21.90 -20.21 0.96
C ILE A 313 -21.96 -21.10 2.20
N ALA A 314 -22.35 -20.57 3.36
CA ALA A 314 -22.40 -21.32 4.61
C ALA A 314 -23.33 -22.54 4.55
N ALA A 315 -24.41 -22.47 3.76
CA ALA A 315 -25.35 -23.59 3.59
C ALA A 315 -24.76 -24.77 2.80
N VAL A 316 -23.71 -24.54 2.00
CA VAL A 316 -23.06 -25.56 1.17
C VAL A 316 -21.71 -25.97 1.76
N MET A 317 -20.96 -25.00 2.30
CA MET A 317 -19.63 -25.15 2.85
C MET A 317 -19.69 -25.51 4.32
N VAL A 318 -20.23 -26.70 4.61
CA VAL A 318 -20.47 -27.22 5.97
C VAL A 318 -19.26 -27.96 6.58
N ASP A 319 -18.27 -28.28 5.76
CA ASP A 319 -17.06 -29.00 6.15
C ASP A 319 -15.90 -28.02 6.30
N GLU A 320 -15.32 -27.95 7.50
CA GLU A 320 -14.16 -27.10 7.80
C GLU A 320 -12.90 -27.55 7.03
N GLU A 321 -12.83 -28.82 6.59
CA GLU A 321 -11.76 -29.33 5.73
C GLU A 321 -12.12 -29.23 4.22
N GLY A 322 -13.27 -28.62 3.90
CA GLY A 322 -13.77 -28.44 2.54
C GLY A 322 -12.97 -27.40 1.73
N PRO A 323 -13.27 -27.25 0.43
CA PRO A 323 -12.60 -26.25 -0.40
C PRO A 323 -12.98 -24.82 0.04
N ASP A 324 -12.20 -23.82 -0.35
CA ASP A 324 -12.61 -22.42 -0.15
C ASP A 324 -13.65 -21.97 -1.18
N ALA A 325 -14.45 -20.97 -0.81
CA ALA A 325 -15.45 -20.37 -1.70
C ALA A 325 -15.38 -18.83 -1.67
N ALA A 326 -15.63 -18.23 -2.84
CA ALA A 326 -15.76 -16.80 -3.01
C ALA A 326 -17.01 -16.47 -3.81
N LEU A 327 -17.60 -15.31 -3.54
CA LEU A 327 -18.76 -14.82 -4.27
C LEU A 327 -18.69 -13.29 -4.41
N VAL A 328 -18.96 -12.81 -5.62
CA VAL A 328 -19.17 -11.38 -5.89
C VAL A 328 -20.51 -11.22 -6.58
N SER A 329 -21.36 -10.32 -6.06
CA SER A 329 -22.65 -9.98 -6.67
C SER A 329 -22.60 -8.55 -7.20
N ILE A 330 -22.95 -8.36 -8.48
CA ILE A 330 -22.83 -7.09 -9.20
C ILE A 330 -24.16 -6.75 -9.86
N ASP A 331 -24.61 -5.50 -9.76
CA ASP A 331 -25.70 -4.99 -10.58
C ASP A 331 -25.18 -4.74 -12.02
N PRO A 332 -25.65 -5.50 -13.03
CA PRO A 332 -25.12 -5.41 -14.40
C PRO A 332 -25.45 -4.08 -15.08
N ARG A 333 -26.39 -3.29 -14.56
CA ARG A 333 -26.80 -2.00 -15.14
C ARG A 333 -25.87 -0.86 -14.72
N THR A 334 -25.24 -0.99 -13.56
CA THR A 334 -24.43 0.08 -12.95
C THR A 334 -22.98 -0.35 -12.68
N GLY A 335 -22.69 -1.65 -12.69
CA GLY A 335 -21.41 -2.21 -12.24
C GLY A 335 -21.25 -2.17 -10.71
N TYR A 336 -22.29 -1.85 -9.96
CA TYR A 336 -22.21 -1.74 -8.50
C TYR A 336 -22.03 -3.09 -7.85
N VAL A 337 -21.00 -3.21 -7.03
CA VAL A 337 -20.79 -4.40 -6.21
C VAL A 337 -21.74 -4.35 -5.03
N LYS A 338 -22.67 -5.31 -4.99
CA LYS A 338 -23.72 -5.42 -3.96
C LYS A 338 -23.32 -6.32 -2.80
N ALA A 339 -22.48 -7.31 -3.07
CA ALA A 339 -21.93 -8.21 -2.05
C ALA A 339 -20.55 -8.76 -2.46
N ILE A 340 -19.69 -9.00 -1.47
CA ILE A 340 -18.41 -9.71 -1.59
C ILE A 340 -18.29 -10.69 -0.43
N VAL A 341 -18.08 -11.96 -0.73
CA VAL A 341 -17.65 -12.97 0.24
C VAL A 341 -16.26 -13.44 -0.17
N GLY A 342 -15.26 -13.14 0.65
CA GLY A 342 -13.86 -13.45 0.39
C GLY A 342 -13.33 -14.70 1.09
N GLY A 343 -14.09 -15.26 2.04
CA GLY A 343 -13.71 -16.39 2.87
C GLY A 343 -14.61 -16.50 4.09
N GLN A 344 -14.26 -17.38 5.02
CA GLN A 344 -14.93 -17.52 6.31
C GLN A 344 -14.03 -17.02 7.44
N GLY A 345 -14.62 -16.69 8.59
CA GLY A 345 -13.84 -16.46 9.80
C GLY A 345 -12.85 -15.30 9.73
N PHE A 346 -13.13 -14.19 9.04
CA PHE A 346 -12.19 -13.06 8.87
C PHE A 346 -11.45 -12.61 10.14
N TYR A 347 -12.12 -12.71 11.30
CA TYR A 347 -11.57 -12.33 12.62
C TYR A 347 -11.12 -13.53 13.47
N ASP A 348 -10.96 -14.69 12.85
CA ASP A 348 -10.33 -15.84 13.46
C ASP A 348 -8.82 -15.56 13.55
N GLU A 349 -8.31 -15.54 14.77
CA GLU A 349 -6.91 -15.24 15.06
C GLU A 349 -6.04 -16.49 14.93
N ASP A 350 -6.65 -17.68 14.96
CA ASP A 350 -5.96 -18.96 14.85
C ASP A 350 -5.78 -19.39 13.38
N ASP A 351 -6.44 -18.69 12.44
CA ASP A 351 -6.30 -18.89 11.00
C ASP A 351 -5.44 -17.79 10.34
N PRO A 352 -4.18 -18.09 9.95
CA PRO A 352 -3.28 -17.11 9.34
C PRO A 352 -3.72 -16.65 7.93
N ILE A 353 -4.68 -17.33 7.30
CA ILE A 353 -5.21 -16.97 5.97
C ILE A 353 -6.62 -16.38 6.02
N ALA A 354 -7.26 -16.27 7.20
CA ALA A 354 -8.62 -15.77 7.34
C ALA A 354 -8.86 -14.39 6.69
N GLN A 355 -7.85 -13.52 6.70
CA GLN A 355 -7.95 -12.17 6.11
C GLN A 355 -7.67 -12.12 4.61
N PHE A 356 -7.22 -13.23 4.01
CA PHE A 356 -7.02 -13.33 2.57
C PHE A 356 -8.38 -13.30 1.86
N ASN A 357 -8.57 -12.32 0.97
CA ASN A 357 -9.83 -12.17 0.25
C ASN A 357 -9.78 -12.95 -1.06
N LEU A 358 -10.30 -14.18 -1.08
CA LEU A 358 -10.31 -15.04 -2.26
C LEU A 358 -11.02 -14.38 -3.46
N ALA A 359 -12.04 -13.55 -3.23
CA ALA A 359 -12.80 -12.90 -4.28
C ALA A 359 -12.00 -11.85 -5.07
N THR A 360 -11.02 -11.19 -4.44
CA THR A 360 -10.24 -10.10 -5.07
C THR A 360 -8.75 -10.42 -5.22
N GLN A 361 -8.22 -11.30 -4.38
CA GLN A 361 -6.79 -11.66 -4.33
C GLN A 361 -6.52 -13.08 -4.84
N GLY A 362 -7.54 -13.95 -4.81
CA GLY A 362 -7.46 -15.39 -5.06
C GLY A 362 -7.28 -15.83 -6.51
N ARG A 363 -6.45 -15.15 -7.31
CA ARG A 363 -6.27 -15.37 -8.76
C ARG A 363 -6.27 -16.88 -9.13
N ARG A 364 -7.18 -17.27 -10.03
CA ARG A 364 -7.30 -18.63 -10.59
C ARG A 364 -7.49 -18.57 -12.09
N GLN A 365 -7.14 -19.67 -12.76
CA GLN A 365 -7.50 -19.88 -14.17
C GLN A 365 -9.04 -19.95 -14.30
N PRO A 366 -9.67 -19.15 -15.19
CA PRO A 366 -11.13 -19.09 -15.31
C PRO A 366 -11.74 -20.36 -15.94
N GLY A 367 -10.93 -21.16 -16.63
CA GLY A 367 -11.43 -22.34 -17.34
C GLY A 367 -12.47 -21.96 -18.40
N SER A 368 -13.54 -22.77 -18.50
CA SER A 368 -14.63 -22.54 -19.46
C SER A 368 -15.42 -21.24 -19.23
N SER A 369 -15.26 -20.56 -18.10
CA SER A 369 -15.87 -19.23 -17.91
C SER A 369 -15.26 -18.14 -18.79
N PHE A 370 -14.14 -18.42 -19.48
CA PHE A 370 -13.54 -17.53 -20.47
C PHE A 370 -14.17 -17.61 -21.88
N LYS A 371 -14.90 -18.69 -22.16
CA LYS A 371 -15.58 -18.93 -23.45
C LYS A 371 -16.49 -17.79 -23.93
N PRO A 372 -17.22 -17.04 -23.07
CA PRO A 372 -18.00 -15.90 -23.50
C PRO A 372 -17.19 -14.83 -24.26
N PHE A 373 -15.90 -14.63 -23.95
CA PHE A 373 -15.05 -13.70 -24.70
C PHE A 373 -14.72 -14.22 -26.10
N VAL A 374 -14.46 -15.53 -26.23
CA VAL A 374 -14.27 -16.18 -27.54
C VAL A 374 -15.55 -16.09 -28.38
N LEU A 375 -16.70 -16.33 -27.75
CA LEU A 375 -18.00 -16.24 -28.41
C LEU A 375 -18.25 -14.81 -28.90
N ALA A 376 -18.06 -13.81 -28.04
CA ALA A 376 -18.24 -12.41 -28.42
C ALA A 376 -17.33 -12.03 -29.59
N ALA A 377 -16.07 -12.47 -29.58
CA ALA A 377 -15.11 -12.18 -30.66
C ALA A 377 -15.51 -12.89 -31.97
N ALA A 378 -16.03 -14.13 -31.90
CA ALA A 378 -16.55 -14.84 -33.05
C ALA A 378 -17.75 -14.14 -33.68
N LEU A 379 -18.69 -13.68 -32.84
CA LEU A 379 -19.85 -12.91 -33.31
C LEU A 379 -19.44 -11.59 -33.96
N GLU A 380 -18.48 -10.86 -33.37
CA GLU A 380 -17.91 -9.63 -33.97
C GLU A 380 -17.21 -9.91 -35.31
N ASN A 381 -16.63 -11.10 -35.47
CA ASN A 381 -15.99 -11.55 -36.71
C ASN A 381 -16.97 -12.18 -37.72
N GLY A 382 -18.27 -12.14 -37.46
CA GLY A 382 -19.31 -12.55 -38.40
C GLY A 382 -19.78 -14.00 -38.29
N THR A 383 -19.36 -14.75 -37.27
CA THR A 383 -19.96 -16.05 -36.95
C THR A 383 -21.40 -15.87 -36.50
N ASP A 384 -22.32 -16.72 -36.98
CA ASP A 384 -23.71 -16.74 -36.54
C ASP A 384 -23.92 -17.77 -35.43
N LEU A 385 -24.85 -17.51 -34.50
CA LEU A 385 -25.17 -18.43 -33.40
C LEU A 385 -25.69 -19.79 -33.90
N TYR A 386 -26.22 -19.86 -35.11
CA TYR A 386 -26.74 -21.07 -35.75
C TYR A 386 -25.75 -21.71 -36.72
N ASP A 387 -24.53 -21.19 -36.86
CA ASP A 387 -23.48 -21.86 -37.62
C ASP A 387 -23.15 -23.21 -36.98
N ILE A 388 -23.04 -24.25 -37.81
CA ILE A 388 -22.82 -25.62 -37.37
C ILE A 388 -21.33 -25.96 -37.43
N TYR A 389 -20.79 -26.46 -36.31
CA TYR A 389 -19.43 -26.93 -36.19
C TYR A 389 -19.38 -28.41 -35.83
N GLU A 390 -18.40 -29.10 -36.41
CA GLU A 390 -18.04 -30.47 -36.01
C GLU A 390 -17.50 -30.46 -34.57
N ALA A 391 -18.29 -31.02 -33.65
CA ALA A 391 -17.97 -31.06 -32.22
C ALA A 391 -17.16 -32.30 -31.83
N GLY A 392 -17.52 -33.49 -32.35
CA GLY A 392 -16.75 -34.73 -32.17
C GLY A 392 -16.30 -35.01 -30.73
N ARG A 393 -15.21 -35.78 -30.58
CA ARG A 393 -14.55 -36.04 -29.29
C ARG A 393 -13.34 -35.12 -29.06
N GLN A 394 -12.57 -34.90 -30.12
CA GLN A 394 -11.32 -34.15 -30.10
C GLN A 394 -11.12 -33.38 -31.40
N VAL A 395 -10.24 -32.38 -31.36
CA VAL A 395 -9.74 -31.68 -32.54
C VAL A 395 -8.25 -31.41 -32.39
N GLU A 396 -7.53 -31.41 -33.50
CA GLU A 396 -6.16 -30.94 -33.59
C GLU A 396 -6.15 -29.62 -34.34
N VAL A 397 -5.57 -28.59 -33.72
CA VAL A 397 -5.43 -27.26 -34.29
C VAL A 397 -3.94 -26.99 -34.49
N GLN A 398 -3.55 -26.63 -35.71
CA GLN A 398 -2.17 -26.26 -36.00
C GLN A 398 -1.92 -24.82 -35.51
N THR A 399 -1.14 -24.67 -34.44
CA THR A 399 -0.70 -23.35 -33.96
C THR A 399 0.70 -23.02 -34.49
N ASP A 400 1.14 -21.78 -34.27
CA ASP A 400 2.48 -21.32 -34.66
C ASP A 400 3.61 -22.12 -33.99
N SER A 401 3.36 -22.69 -32.81
CA SER A 401 4.38 -23.36 -31.99
C SER A 401 4.28 -24.88 -32.00
N ARG A 402 3.07 -25.44 -32.10
CA ARG A 402 2.79 -26.88 -32.04
C ARG A 402 1.37 -27.21 -32.49
N ILE A 403 1.11 -28.49 -32.75
CA ILE A 403 -0.27 -28.99 -32.81
C ILE A 403 -0.85 -28.92 -31.40
N TRP A 404 -1.99 -28.27 -31.27
CA TRP A 404 -2.78 -28.20 -30.05
C TRP A 404 -3.95 -29.19 -30.16
N THR A 405 -3.87 -30.26 -29.38
CA THR A 405 -4.92 -31.28 -29.30
C THR A 405 -5.88 -30.91 -28.17
N VAL A 406 -7.17 -30.78 -28.50
CA VAL A 406 -8.23 -30.42 -27.57
C VAL A 406 -9.25 -31.55 -27.50
N GLU A 407 -9.59 -31.94 -26.27
CA GLU A 407 -10.64 -32.94 -26.00
C GLU A 407 -11.79 -32.32 -25.20
N ASN A 408 -12.98 -32.85 -25.39
CA ASN A 408 -14.13 -32.52 -24.57
C ASN A 408 -14.02 -33.14 -23.17
N TYR A 409 -14.71 -32.55 -22.20
CA TYR A 409 -14.77 -33.06 -20.83
C TYR A 409 -15.26 -34.52 -20.80
N ASN A 410 -14.61 -35.33 -19.95
CA ASN A 410 -14.88 -36.76 -19.79
C ASN A 410 -14.84 -37.56 -21.11
N GLN A 411 -14.06 -37.10 -22.10
CA GLN A 411 -13.93 -37.72 -23.42
C GLN A 411 -15.25 -37.85 -24.19
N SER A 412 -16.21 -36.97 -23.91
CA SER A 412 -17.54 -36.99 -24.54
C SER A 412 -17.44 -36.69 -26.04
N ALA A 413 -18.22 -37.41 -26.85
CA ALA A 413 -18.36 -37.16 -28.27
C ALA A 413 -19.72 -36.53 -28.56
N PHE A 414 -19.72 -35.40 -29.27
CA PHE A 414 -20.95 -34.71 -29.67
C PHE A 414 -21.16 -34.82 -31.19
N PRO A 415 -22.42 -34.86 -31.66
CA PRO A 415 -22.73 -34.65 -33.08
C PRO A 415 -22.35 -33.22 -33.50
N PRO A 416 -22.43 -32.85 -34.79
CA PRO A 416 -22.35 -31.45 -35.19
C PRO A 416 -23.36 -30.61 -34.39
N LEU A 417 -22.92 -29.46 -33.88
CA LEU A 417 -23.71 -28.56 -33.04
C LEU A 417 -23.67 -27.15 -33.59
N THR A 418 -24.74 -26.40 -33.36
CA THR A 418 -24.72 -24.95 -33.52
C THR A 418 -23.79 -24.29 -32.49
N VAL A 419 -23.30 -23.08 -32.77
CA VAL A 419 -22.52 -22.29 -31.79
C VAL A 419 -23.32 -22.05 -30.51
N LEU A 420 -24.63 -21.84 -30.61
CA LEU A 420 -25.54 -21.71 -29.47
C LEU A 420 -25.54 -22.99 -28.60
N GLU A 421 -25.74 -24.15 -29.20
CA GLU A 421 -25.72 -25.43 -28.47
C GLU A 421 -24.34 -25.70 -27.86
N ALA A 422 -23.27 -25.42 -28.60
CA ALA A 422 -21.90 -25.56 -28.11
C ALA A 422 -21.61 -24.65 -26.90
N THR A 423 -22.21 -23.46 -26.86
CA THR A 423 -22.16 -22.55 -25.71
C THR A 423 -22.90 -23.15 -24.52
N VAL A 424 -24.14 -23.63 -24.72
CA VAL A 424 -24.97 -24.25 -23.67
C VAL A 424 -24.27 -25.46 -23.04
N TYR A 425 -23.67 -26.33 -23.86
CA TYR A 425 -22.98 -27.54 -23.40
C TYR A 425 -21.49 -27.33 -23.10
N SER A 426 -20.98 -26.09 -23.24
CA SER A 426 -19.59 -25.73 -23.04
C SER A 426 -18.59 -26.65 -23.78
N VAL A 427 -18.82 -26.89 -25.07
CA VAL A 427 -18.05 -27.88 -25.86
C VAL A 427 -16.67 -27.36 -26.24
N ASN A 428 -15.61 -27.96 -25.69
CA ASN A 428 -14.22 -27.50 -25.90
C ASN A 428 -13.80 -27.53 -27.37
N VAL A 429 -14.17 -28.58 -28.10
CA VAL A 429 -13.77 -28.73 -29.51
C VAL A 429 -14.31 -27.59 -30.37
N VAL A 430 -15.58 -27.20 -30.20
CA VAL A 430 -16.16 -26.09 -30.96
C VAL A 430 -15.46 -24.79 -30.60
N TYR A 431 -15.18 -24.54 -29.31
CA TYR A 431 -14.46 -23.34 -28.89
C TYR A 431 -13.00 -23.29 -29.36
N ALA A 432 -12.33 -24.43 -29.51
CA ALA A 432 -11.02 -24.50 -30.12
C ALA A 432 -11.06 -24.10 -31.60
N ARG A 433 -12.11 -24.53 -32.33
CA ARG A 433 -12.34 -24.12 -33.72
C ARG A 433 -12.69 -22.65 -33.87
N LEU A 434 -13.52 -22.12 -32.97
CA LEU A 434 -13.85 -20.69 -32.95
C LEU A 434 -12.61 -19.83 -32.67
N MET A 435 -11.80 -20.23 -31.68
CA MET A 435 -10.54 -19.57 -31.39
C MET A 435 -9.58 -19.59 -32.59
N ASP A 436 -9.48 -20.70 -33.29
CA ASP A 436 -8.64 -20.81 -34.48
C ASP A 436 -9.13 -19.92 -35.63
N ALA A 437 -10.45 -19.85 -35.83
CA ALA A 437 -11.06 -19.01 -36.86
C ALA A 437 -10.94 -17.51 -36.57
N VAL A 438 -11.03 -17.11 -35.30
CA VAL A 438 -11.00 -15.70 -34.87
C VAL A 438 -9.58 -15.20 -34.65
N GLY A 439 -8.71 -16.06 -34.13
CA GLY A 439 -7.35 -15.71 -33.73
C GLY A 439 -7.25 -15.29 -32.25
N PRO A 440 -6.22 -15.75 -31.51
CA PRO A 440 -6.05 -15.43 -30.09
C PRO A 440 -5.90 -13.94 -29.75
N VAL A 441 -5.30 -13.15 -30.66
CA VAL A 441 -5.10 -11.71 -30.45
C VAL A 441 -6.44 -10.97 -30.38
N ALA A 442 -7.37 -11.26 -31.28
CA ALA A 442 -8.69 -10.63 -31.27
C ALA A 442 -9.49 -10.96 -30.02
N VAL A 443 -9.37 -12.20 -29.50
CA VAL A 443 -10.00 -12.60 -28.25
C VAL A 443 -9.38 -11.88 -27.04
N GLN A 444 -8.05 -11.75 -27.01
CA GLN A 444 -7.35 -10.99 -25.98
C GLN A 444 -7.81 -9.52 -25.99
N GLU A 445 -7.76 -8.86 -27.14
CA GLU A 445 -8.15 -7.45 -27.28
C GLU A 445 -9.61 -7.22 -26.86
N LEU A 446 -10.50 -8.18 -27.15
CA LEU A 446 -11.88 -8.12 -26.67
C LEU A 446 -11.97 -8.25 -25.15
N ALA A 447 -11.28 -9.22 -24.54
CA ALA A 447 -11.29 -9.41 -23.09
C ALA A 447 -10.75 -8.17 -22.35
N GLU A 448 -9.67 -7.58 -22.85
CA GLU A 448 -9.09 -6.32 -22.33
C GLU A 448 -10.08 -5.15 -22.47
N ARG A 449 -10.74 -5.03 -23.63
CA ARG A 449 -11.73 -3.98 -23.91
C ARG A 449 -12.94 -4.02 -22.96
N VAL A 450 -13.31 -5.20 -22.45
CA VAL A 450 -14.42 -5.36 -21.50
C VAL A 450 -13.97 -5.42 -20.03
N GLY A 451 -12.71 -5.08 -19.75
CA GLY A 451 -12.24 -4.78 -18.39
C GLY A 451 -11.37 -5.87 -17.74
N ILE A 452 -10.93 -6.89 -18.47
CA ILE A 452 -9.91 -7.82 -17.95
C ILE A 452 -8.55 -7.12 -17.95
N THR A 453 -8.01 -6.87 -16.75
CA THR A 453 -6.72 -6.18 -16.57
C THR A 453 -5.56 -7.11 -16.22
N SER A 454 -5.86 -8.38 -15.93
CA SER A 454 -4.82 -9.39 -15.73
C SER A 454 -4.05 -9.64 -17.03
N PRO A 455 -2.73 -9.85 -16.98
CA PRO A 455 -1.96 -10.18 -18.19
C PRO A 455 -2.54 -11.43 -18.88
N LEU A 456 -2.91 -11.29 -20.15
CA LEU A 456 -3.35 -12.38 -21.01
C LEU A 456 -2.28 -12.67 -22.06
N GLN A 457 -2.06 -13.96 -22.33
CA GLN A 457 -1.20 -14.38 -23.43
C GLN A 457 -2.08 -14.82 -24.61
N PRO A 458 -1.88 -14.28 -25.83
CA PRO A 458 -2.70 -14.60 -26.99
C PRO A 458 -2.32 -15.97 -27.56
N PHE A 459 -2.58 -17.03 -26.80
CA PHE A 459 -2.44 -18.41 -27.24
C PHE A 459 -3.80 -19.04 -27.45
N HIS A 460 -3.91 -20.01 -28.36
CA HIS A 460 -5.17 -20.74 -28.58
C HIS A 460 -5.75 -21.36 -27.30
N ALA A 461 -4.89 -21.75 -26.36
CA ALA A 461 -5.30 -22.29 -25.06
C ALA A 461 -6.15 -21.32 -24.23
N LEU A 462 -6.07 -20.01 -24.47
CA LEU A 462 -6.90 -19.00 -23.83
C LEU A 462 -8.41 -19.28 -24.03
N ALA A 463 -8.78 -19.98 -25.11
CA ALA A 463 -10.15 -20.38 -25.38
C ALA A 463 -10.77 -21.25 -24.26
N LEU A 464 -9.91 -21.92 -23.51
CA LEU A 464 -10.27 -22.82 -22.41
C LEU A 464 -9.83 -22.25 -21.04
N GLY A 465 -9.45 -20.97 -20.99
CA GLY A 465 -9.14 -20.21 -19.78
C GLY A 465 -7.75 -20.47 -19.20
N ALA A 466 -6.75 -20.69 -20.07
CA ALA A 466 -5.33 -20.85 -19.70
C ALA A 466 -4.64 -19.53 -19.32
#